data_AF-A0A0J1I350-F1
#
_entry.id   AF-A0A0J1I350-F1
#
_cell.length_a   1.000
_cell.length_b   1.000
_cell.length_c   1.000
_cell.angle_alpha   90.00
_cell.angle_beta   90.00
_cell.angle_gamma   90.00
#
_symmetry.space_group_name_H-M   'P 1'
#
loop_
_entity.id
_entity.type
_entity.pdbx_description
1 polymer ?
#
loop_
_entity_poly.entity_id
_entity_poly.type
_entity_poly.pdbx_seq_one_letter_code
_entity_poly.pdbx_strand_id
1 'polypeptide(L)'
;MNIQKLKQIEEISKKLGLQEIQSNINKIINIVEEKGVKPVIINTGLLKAGKSSLFNALCDKEKFKSGVIRTTTVNKKFELPDYVLVDTPGLNANEEDTNEAFEGYKNADVIIFVHNIEDGELSRVECDAIHEISSIFQGTDGFLNSSILVLSHADQVEEATINKIKSVIQNQCEKIFEGQFAHIISVNSIGYLRGVSEEKQLLVKTSNVLCLKEILIKEVNKEKKQTYFKQSVKKSLEKVMGKVTIELQGAQERKVEIDSIVNQIYAMEKVKKEIIGKVKYTINGLQDEKVVRSNFLTPYFSYEDSSYCKNYDSKYRAKEEAQKACEKAIKNAASAARERALGLVADYQNYIAPDGKINSVKMELYKTYNELKEIYYSVIKNAANIPVLELSLKKDGEIDRLKSGVEEAYRRAKIIRQDFFHSAKHYLTNYSSNMWIEESTTYKEVKGIFGGTKYKDVNCYNWEIKGAIDDVKSHAKEMVEDVEIYAYDEVNELYKCYIADFISQFNDVYPFFKKQIDHQIAQMKKCVTDSEMLEERITSLKIINRELGCVYI
;
A
#
# COMPACT_ATOMS: atom_id res chain seq x y z
N MET A 1 10.36 -41.68 9.42
CA MET A 1 9.51 -40.81 8.58
C MET A 1 8.12 -40.71 9.19
N ASN A 2 7.67 -39.49 9.49
CA ASN A 2 6.40 -39.24 10.18
C ASN A 2 5.28 -38.93 9.16
N ILE A 3 4.41 -39.91 8.88
CA ILE A 3 3.31 -39.79 7.90
C ILE A 3 2.27 -38.75 8.35
N GLN A 4 2.02 -38.62 9.65
CA GLN A 4 1.06 -37.62 10.16
C GLN A 4 1.47 -36.19 9.79
N LYS A 5 2.78 -35.89 9.84
CA LYS A 5 3.29 -34.59 9.40
C LYS A 5 3.08 -34.36 7.91
N LEU A 6 3.30 -35.36 7.07
CA LEU A 6 3.04 -35.25 5.62
C LEU A 6 1.57 -34.99 5.33
N LYS A 7 0.65 -35.67 6.02
CA LYS A 7 -0.81 -35.44 5.92
C LYS A 7 -1.20 -34.03 6.37
N GLN A 8 -0.60 -33.53 7.46
CA GLN A 8 -0.82 -32.16 7.91
C GLN A 8 -0.34 -31.14 6.86
N ILE A 9 0.82 -31.36 6.25
CA ILE A 9 1.33 -30.47 5.20
C ILE A 9 0.42 -30.50 3.96
N GLU A 10 -0.10 -31.67 3.58
CA GLU A 10 -1.08 -31.81 2.49
C GLU A 10 -2.32 -30.95 2.77
N GLU A 11 -2.88 -31.06 3.98
CA GLU A 11 -4.08 -30.33 4.38
C GLU A 11 -3.88 -28.81 4.34
N ILE A 12 -2.74 -28.33 4.87
CA ILE A 12 -2.40 -26.90 4.82
C ILE A 12 -2.22 -26.46 3.36
N SER A 13 -1.53 -27.25 2.53
CA SER A 13 -1.32 -26.94 1.11
C SER A 13 -2.63 -26.85 0.33
N LYS A 14 -3.59 -27.73 0.64
CA LYS A 14 -4.94 -27.72 0.07
C LYS A 14 -5.69 -26.45 0.46
N LYS A 15 -5.66 -26.06 1.75
CA LYS A 15 -6.30 -24.82 2.24
C LYS A 15 -5.74 -23.58 1.52
N LEU A 16 -4.44 -23.57 1.22
CA LEU A 16 -3.76 -22.48 0.52
C LEU A 16 -3.91 -22.51 -1.02
N GLY A 17 -4.57 -23.53 -1.59
CA GLY A 17 -4.71 -23.70 -3.04
C GLY A 17 -3.42 -24.09 -3.77
N LEU A 18 -2.41 -24.63 -3.06
CA LEU A 18 -1.11 -25.02 -3.60
C LEU A 18 -1.17 -26.40 -4.26
N GLN A 19 -1.93 -26.52 -5.36
CA GLN A 19 -2.25 -27.80 -6.01
C GLN A 19 -1.01 -28.65 -6.36
N GLU A 20 0.05 -28.01 -6.84
CA GLU A 20 1.25 -28.74 -7.24
C GLU A 20 2.04 -29.27 -6.05
N ILE A 21 2.14 -28.50 -4.96
CA ILE A 21 2.75 -28.94 -3.70
C ILE A 21 1.94 -30.09 -3.10
N GLN A 22 0.62 -29.95 -3.05
CA GLN A 22 -0.31 -30.98 -2.59
C GLN A 22 -0.12 -32.29 -3.39
N SER A 23 -0.12 -32.23 -4.72
CA SER A 23 0.07 -33.39 -5.59
C SER A 23 1.41 -34.11 -5.33
N ASN A 24 2.50 -33.35 -5.16
CA ASN A 24 3.81 -33.94 -4.88
C ASN A 24 3.88 -34.59 -3.49
N ILE A 25 3.23 -34.00 -2.48
CA ILE A 25 3.14 -34.61 -1.14
C ILE A 25 2.30 -35.88 -1.17
N ASN A 26 1.19 -35.92 -1.90
CA ASN A 26 0.37 -37.12 -2.02
C ASN A 26 1.12 -38.27 -2.69
N LYS A 27 1.94 -37.98 -3.71
CA LYS A 27 2.83 -38.99 -4.29
C LYS A 27 3.80 -39.55 -3.25
N ILE A 28 4.36 -38.71 -2.39
CA ILE A 28 5.26 -39.15 -1.31
C ILE A 28 4.49 -39.99 -0.28
N ILE A 29 3.30 -39.57 0.14
CA ILE A 29 2.45 -40.34 1.07
C ILE A 29 2.17 -41.73 0.49
N ASN A 30 1.73 -41.82 -0.77
CA ASN A 30 1.46 -43.09 -1.42
C ASN A 30 2.69 -43.98 -1.50
N ILE A 31 3.87 -43.44 -1.86
CA ILE A 31 5.12 -44.20 -1.89
C ILE A 31 5.44 -44.81 -0.52
N VAL A 32 5.14 -44.08 0.56
CA VAL A 32 5.42 -44.50 1.94
C VAL A 32 4.39 -45.49 2.46
N GLU A 33 3.13 -45.32 2.10
CA GLU A 33 2.03 -46.21 2.48
C GLU A 33 2.05 -47.53 1.67
N GLU A 34 2.30 -47.48 0.35
CA GLU A 34 2.30 -48.66 -0.54
C GLU A 34 3.52 -49.55 -0.39
N LYS A 35 4.72 -48.98 -0.18
CA LYS A 35 5.94 -49.78 -0.04
C LYS A 35 6.04 -50.44 1.33
N GLY A 36 5.25 -49.97 2.31
CA GLY A 36 5.52 -50.28 3.71
C GLY A 36 6.98 -49.99 4.05
N VAL A 37 7.41 -50.36 5.25
CA VAL A 37 8.84 -50.29 5.61
C VAL A 37 9.58 -51.55 5.11
N LYS A 38 8.89 -52.49 4.44
CA LYS A 38 9.38 -53.83 4.11
C LYS A 38 9.99 -53.90 2.71
N PRO A 39 11.17 -54.51 2.55
CA PRO A 39 11.81 -54.64 1.24
C PRO A 39 11.03 -55.52 0.26
N VAL A 40 11.13 -55.19 -1.03
CA VAL A 40 10.42 -55.84 -2.14
C VAL A 40 11.37 -56.76 -2.91
N ILE A 41 10.99 -58.02 -3.06
CA ILE A 41 11.70 -59.03 -3.83
C ILE A 41 10.87 -59.36 -5.06
N ILE A 42 11.48 -59.26 -6.24
CA ILE A 42 10.83 -59.55 -7.51
C ILE A 42 11.52 -60.73 -8.20
N ASN A 43 10.78 -61.57 -8.91
CA ASN A 43 11.38 -62.56 -9.81
C ASN A 43 11.43 -62.06 -11.25
N THR A 44 12.34 -62.66 -12.01
CA THR A 44 12.44 -62.50 -13.46
C THR A 44 12.95 -63.81 -14.07
N GLY A 45 12.82 -63.98 -15.38
CA GLY A 45 13.19 -65.20 -16.11
C GLY A 45 12.18 -65.54 -17.21
N LEU A 46 12.57 -66.44 -18.11
CA LEU A 46 11.73 -66.86 -19.24
C LEU A 46 10.39 -67.47 -18.80
N LEU A 47 9.42 -67.50 -19.72
CA LEU A 47 8.21 -68.26 -19.52
C LEU A 47 8.57 -69.74 -19.24
N LYS A 48 7.90 -70.35 -18.24
CA LYS A 48 8.15 -71.72 -17.77
C LYS A 48 9.48 -71.97 -17.03
N ALA A 49 10.29 -70.94 -16.76
CA ALA A 49 11.50 -71.10 -15.93
C ALA A 49 11.23 -71.45 -14.45
N GLY A 50 9.97 -71.63 -14.02
CA GLY A 50 9.65 -71.99 -12.64
C GLY A 50 9.47 -70.83 -11.65
N LYS A 51 9.34 -69.58 -12.12
CA LYS A 51 9.15 -68.36 -11.30
C LYS A 51 8.04 -68.47 -10.23
N SER A 52 6.80 -68.70 -10.67
CA SER A 52 5.65 -68.79 -9.75
C SER A 52 5.74 -70.01 -8.82
N SER A 53 6.30 -71.13 -9.31
CA SER A 53 6.54 -72.33 -8.49
C SER A 53 7.58 -72.08 -7.40
N LEU A 54 8.65 -71.35 -7.72
CA LEU A 54 9.64 -70.90 -6.74
C LEU A 54 9.02 -70.00 -5.68
N PHE A 55 8.17 -69.06 -6.07
CA PHE A 55 7.52 -68.16 -5.13
C PHE A 55 6.50 -68.90 -4.24
N ASN A 56 5.81 -69.91 -4.76
CA ASN A 56 5.00 -70.81 -3.94
C ASN A 56 5.85 -71.54 -2.88
N ALA A 57 7.03 -72.04 -3.27
CA ALA A 57 7.95 -72.67 -2.34
C ALA A 57 8.45 -71.68 -1.27
N LEU A 58 8.76 -70.43 -1.64
CA LEU A 58 9.12 -69.39 -0.65
C LEU A 58 7.97 -69.07 0.31
N CYS A 59 6.72 -69.21 -0.13
CA CYS A 59 5.51 -69.03 0.68
C CYS A 59 5.11 -70.24 1.53
N ASP A 60 5.80 -71.37 1.41
CA ASP A 60 5.45 -72.68 2.02
C ASP A 60 4.10 -73.25 1.57
N LYS A 61 3.45 -72.65 0.57
CA LYS A 61 2.11 -73.01 0.08
C LYS A 61 1.83 -72.41 -1.29
N GLU A 62 0.88 -73.00 -2.02
CA GLU A 62 0.42 -72.46 -3.29
C GLU A 62 -0.31 -71.11 -3.10
N LYS A 63 0.27 -70.04 -3.66
CA LYS A 63 -0.26 -68.67 -3.67
C LYS A 63 -0.30 -68.04 -5.06
N PHE A 64 0.67 -68.39 -5.89
CA PHE A 64 0.78 -68.00 -7.28
C PHE A 64 0.31 -69.16 -8.16
N LYS A 65 -0.44 -68.87 -9.23
CA LYS A 65 -0.90 -69.92 -10.14
C LYS A 65 0.29 -70.43 -10.95
N SER A 66 0.60 -71.72 -10.84
CA SER A 66 1.65 -72.41 -11.62
C SER A 66 1.03 -73.44 -12.55
N GLY A 67 1.43 -73.47 -13.82
CA GLY A 67 0.93 -74.44 -14.80
C GLY A 67 1.52 -74.26 -16.19
N VAL A 68 1.27 -75.24 -17.09
CA VAL A 68 1.80 -75.26 -18.47
C VAL A 68 1.20 -74.16 -19.37
N ILE A 69 0.05 -73.60 -18.97
CA ILE A 69 -0.68 -72.53 -19.66
C ILE A 69 -0.31 -71.17 -19.05
N ARG A 70 -0.17 -70.13 -19.89
CA ARG A 70 0.12 -68.74 -19.49
C ARG A 70 -0.83 -68.28 -18.38
N THR A 71 -0.29 -67.94 -17.20
CA THR A 71 -1.08 -67.77 -15.95
C THR A 71 -0.83 -66.45 -15.20
N THR A 72 0.26 -65.73 -15.50
CA THR A 72 0.60 -64.44 -14.88
C THR A 72 0.80 -63.37 -15.95
N THR A 73 -0.16 -62.46 -16.07
CA THR A 73 -0.18 -61.33 -17.03
C THR A 73 -0.16 -59.96 -16.33
N VAL A 74 -0.18 -59.95 -15.00
CA VAL A 74 -0.13 -58.76 -14.14
C VAL A 74 0.72 -59.11 -12.92
N ASN A 75 1.51 -58.15 -12.42
CA ASN A 75 2.34 -58.33 -11.23
C ASN A 75 1.50 -58.74 -10.02
N LYS A 76 1.73 -59.94 -9.47
CA LYS A 76 1.01 -60.45 -8.29
C LYS A 76 1.87 -60.31 -7.05
N LYS A 77 1.29 -59.74 -5.98
CA LYS A 77 2.01 -59.50 -4.73
C LYS A 77 1.57 -60.47 -3.64
N PHE A 78 2.52 -60.90 -2.81
CA PHE A 78 2.24 -61.61 -1.56
C PHE A 78 3.15 -61.10 -0.45
N GLU A 79 2.55 -60.69 0.67
CA GLU A 79 3.28 -60.13 1.81
C GLU A 79 3.69 -61.23 2.79
N LEU A 80 4.97 -61.24 3.17
CA LEU A 80 5.54 -62.06 4.23
C LEU A 80 5.93 -61.17 5.43
N PRO A 81 6.28 -61.76 6.59
CA PRO A 81 6.71 -60.98 7.77
C PRO A 81 7.86 -60.03 7.47
N ASP A 82 8.88 -60.48 6.73
CA ASP A 82 10.14 -59.74 6.53
C ASP A 82 10.23 -58.98 5.19
N TYR A 83 9.48 -59.38 4.16
CA TYR A 83 9.55 -58.81 2.81
C TYR A 83 8.27 -59.04 2.01
N VAL A 84 8.15 -58.37 0.86
CA VAL A 84 7.04 -58.55 -0.09
C VAL A 84 7.57 -59.26 -1.34
N LEU A 85 6.90 -60.34 -1.75
CA LEU A 85 7.17 -61.04 -3.01
C LEU A 85 6.30 -60.49 -4.14
N VAL A 86 6.90 -60.20 -5.30
CA VAL A 86 6.21 -59.78 -6.53
C VAL A 86 6.53 -60.74 -7.68
N ASP A 87 5.54 -61.52 -8.10
CA ASP A 87 5.66 -62.45 -9.24
C ASP A 87 5.38 -61.71 -10.54
N THR A 88 6.34 -61.74 -11.47
CA THR A 88 6.26 -61.04 -12.76
C THR A 88 5.88 -61.98 -13.91
N PRO A 89 5.27 -61.45 -14.98
CA PRO A 89 5.13 -62.17 -16.24
C PRO A 89 6.49 -62.67 -16.78
N GLY A 90 6.47 -63.70 -17.64
CA GLY A 90 7.70 -64.22 -18.23
C GLY A 90 8.31 -63.27 -19.26
N LEU A 91 9.63 -63.15 -19.24
CA LEU A 91 10.38 -62.47 -20.29
C LEU A 91 10.06 -63.12 -21.65
N ASN A 92 9.93 -62.29 -22.69
CA ASN A 92 9.68 -62.70 -24.08
C ASN A 92 8.30 -63.36 -24.35
N ALA A 93 7.26 -62.99 -23.59
CA ALA A 93 5.88 -63.41 -23.85
C ALA A 93 5.13 -62.49 -24.85
N ASN A 94 5.17 -61.18 -24.62
CA ASN A 94 4.77 -60.09 -25.54
C ASN A 94 5.30 -58.73 -24.99
N GLU A 95 5.20 -57.64 -25.76
CA GLU A 95 5.68 -56.31 -25.34
C GLU A 95 4.96 -55.78 -24.08
N GLU A 96 3.66 -56.03 -23.93
CA GLU A 96 2.88 -55.60 -22.76
C GLU A 96 3.35 -56.28 -21.45
N ASP A 97 3.54 -57.59 -21.46
CA ASP A 97 4.04 -58.36 -20.31
C ASP A 97 5.47 -57.93 -19.93
N THR A 98 6.26 -57.57 -20.95
CA THR A 98 7.64 -57.11 -20.77
C THR A 98 7.65 -55.75 -20.08
N ASN A 99 6.84 -54.80 -20.55
CA ASN A 99 6.67 -53.48 -19.92
C ASN A 99 6.15 -53.58 -18.48
N GLU A 100 5.18 -54.45 -18.23
CA GLU A 100 4.64 -54.70 -16.88
C GLU A 100 5.72 -55.27 -15.94
N ALA A 101 6.56 -56.20 -16.42
CA ALA A 101 7.69 -56.72 -15.65
C ALA A 101 8.73 -55.62 -15.36
N PHE A 102 9.00 -54.73 -16.33
CA PHE A 102 9.90 -53.59 -16.19
C PHE A 102 9.45 -52.56 -15.14
N GLU A 103 8.15 -52.26 -15.06
CA GLU A 103 7.61 -51.41 -13.98
C GLU A 103 7.80 -52.03 -12.59
N GLY A 104 7.73 -53.36 -12.50
CA GLY A 104 8.05 -54.10 -11.29
C GLY A 104 9.51 -53.92 -10.86
N TYR A 105 10.45 -54.01 -11.81
CA TYR A 105 11.89 -53.94 -11.53
C TYR A 105 12.33 -52.58 -10.95
N LYS A 106 11.72 -51.47 -11.38
CA LYS A 106 12.00 -50.12 -10.86
C LYS A 106 11.79 -49.99 -9.35
N ASN A 107 11.02 -50.91 -8.76
CA ASN A 107 10.61 -50.89 -7.37
C ASN A 107 11.19 -52.03 -6.52
N ALA A 108 12.13 -52.83 -7.06
CA ALA A 108 12.67 -54.00 -6.37
C ALA A 108 13.96 -53.70 -5.58
N ASP A 109 14.04 -54.23 -4.36
CA ASP A 109 15.25 -54.23 -3.53
C ASP A 109 16.14 -55.45 -3.85
N VAL A 110 15.53 -56.58 -4.22
CA VAL A 110 16.23 -57.82 -4.63
C VAL A 110 15.57 -58.39 -5.88
N ILE A 111 16.38 -58.75 -6.89
CA ILE A 111 15.91 -59.49 -8.06
C ILE A 111 16.34 -60.95 -7.93
N ILE A 112 15.37 -61.86 -8.10
CA ILE A 112 15.64 -63.28 -8.28
C ILE A 112 15.54 -63.60 -9.77
N PHE A 113 16.69 -63.86 -10.40
CA PHE A 113 16.74 -64.29 -11.79
C PHE A 113 16.58 -65.81 -11.82
N VAL A 114 15.49 -66.30 -12.40
CA VAL A 114 15.15 -67.73 -12.42
C VAL A 114 15.46 -68.31 -13.80
N HIS A 115 16.36 -69.29 -13.82
CA HIS A 115 16.80 -70.01 -15.01
C HIS A 115 16.45 -71.50 -14.88
N ASN A 116 15.95 -72.12 -15.94
CA ASN A 116 15.69 -73.56 -15.94
C ASN A 116 17.00 -74.32 -16.14
N ILE A 117 17.38 -75.16 -15.17
CA ILE A 117 18.67 -75.85 -15.21
C ILE A 117 18.82 -76.83 -16.38
N GLU A 118 17.71 -77.34 -16.93
CA GLU A 118 17.73 -78.25 -18.08
C GLU A 118 18.28 -77.57 -19.36
N ASP A 119 18.17 -76.24 -19.46
CA ASP A 119 18.62 -75.48 -20.63
C ASP A 119 20.16 -75.32 -20.66
N GLY A 120 20.84 -75.66 -19.57
CA GLY A 120 22.30 -75.63 -19.48
C GLY A 120 22.85 -74.22 -19.25
N GLU A 121 23.24 -73.53 -20.33
CA GLU A 121 23.78 -72.16 -20.24
C GLU A 121 22.67 -71.10 -20.40
N LEU A 122 22.95 -69.84 -20.06
CA LEU A 122 21.97 -68.77 -20.27
C LEU A 122 21.72 -68.59 -21.77
N SER A 123 20.45 -68.55 -22.14
CA SER A 123 20.05 -68.28 -23.52
C SER A 123 20.36 -66.83 -23.92
N ARG A 124 20.43 -66.56 -25.23
CA ARG A 124 20.62 -65.18 -25.73
C ARG A 124 19.53 -64.23 -25.22
N VAL A 125 18.28 -64.69 -25.13
CA VAL A 125 17.15 -63.88 -24.65
C VAL A 125 17.31 -63.53 -23.17
N GLU A 126 17.80 -64.45 -22.35
CA GLU A 126 18.12 -64.18 -20.95
C GLU A 126 19.30 -63.21 -20.81
N CYS A 127 20.32 -63.35 -21.66
CA CYS A 127 21.44 -62.42 -21.67
C CYS A 127 21.02 -60.98 -22.06
N ASP A 128 20.19 -60.84 -23.10
CA ASP A 128 19.64 -59.55 -23.52
C ASP A 128 18.78 -58.92 -22.41
N ALA A 129 17.97 -59.74 -21.72
CA ALA A 129 17.17 -59.27 -20.58
C ALA A 129 18.03 -58.83 -19.38
N ILE A 130 19.12 -59.54 -19.09
CA ILE A 130 20.08 -59.11 -18.05
C ILE A 130 20.67 -57.74 -18.40
N HIS A 131 21.06 -57.51 -19.67
CA HIS A 131 21.52 -56.19 -20.13
C HIS A 131 20.45 -55.11 -19.99
N GLU A 132 19.21 -55.40 -20.35
CA GLU A 132 18.13 -54.42 -20.28
C GLU A 132 17.79 -54.08 -18.83
N ILE A 133 17.72 -55.08 -17.95
CA ILE A 133 17.47 -54.87 -16.52
C ILE A 133 18.66 -54.16 -15.84
N SER A 134 19.91 -54.44 -16.25
CA SER A 134 21.08 -53.80 -15.65
C SER A 134 21.13 -52.29 -15.90
N SER A 135 20.52 -51.81 -16.98
CA SER A 135 20.36 -50.37 -17.25
C SER A 135 19.52 -49.65 -16.17
N ILE A 136 18.65 -50.39 -15.48
CA ILE A 136 17.80 -49.90 -14.39
C ILE A 136 18.55 -49.97 -13.04
N PHE A 137 19.58 -50.81 -12.93
CA PHE A 137 20.27 -51.16 -11.68
C PHE A 137 21.75 -50.74 -11.66
N GLN A 138 22.08 -49.44 -11.66
CA GLN A 138 23.47 -48.94 -11.56
C GLN A 138 24.49 -49.64 -12.50
N GLY A 139 24.05 -50.22 -13.62
CA GLY A 139 24.89 -51.00 -14.53
C GLY A 139 25.01 -52.48 -14.14
N THR A 140 25.76 -53.22 -14.93
CA THR A 140 25.83 -54.70 -14.86
C THR A 140 26.39 -55.20 -13.53
N ASP A 141 27.41 -54.55 -12.98
CA ASP A 141 27.95 -54.86 -11.65
C ASP A 141 26.92 -54.66 -10.53
N GLY A 142 26.12 -53.59 -10.63
CA GLY A 142 25.07 -53.28 -9.66
C GLY A 142 23.99 -54.35 -9.66
N PHE A 143 23.59 -54.80 -10.85
CA PHE A 143 22.63 -55.89 -11.03
C PHE A 143 23.17 -57.23 -10.50
N LEU A 144 24.37 -57.68 -10.92
CA LEU A 144 24.93 -58.99 -10.55
C LEU A 144 25.22 -59.12 -9.05
N ASN A 145 25.60 -58.02 -8.39
CA ASN A 145 25.79 -57.99 -6.93
C ASN A 145 24.47 -57.92 -6.14
N SER A 146 23.40 -57.43 -6.77
CA SER A 146 22.10 -57.20 -6.10
C SER A 146 21.06 -58.27 -6.43
N SER A 147 21.35 -59.14 -7.38
CA SER A 147 20.49 -60.23 -7.83
C SER A 147 20.97 -61.60 -7.35
N ILE A 148 20.05 -62.55 -7.30
CA ILE A 148 20.32 -63.95 -6.98
C ILE A 148 19.91 -64.76 -8.20
N LEU A 149 20.85 -65.52 -8.77
CA LEU A 149 20.57 -66.48 -9.83
C LEU A 149 20.08 -67.79 -9.22
N VAL A 150 18.86 -68.18 -9.57
CA VAL A 150 18.22 -69.42 -9.11
C VAL A 150 18.08 -70.38 -10.28
N LEU A 151 18.76 -71.52 -10.19
CA LEU A 151 18.61 -72.64 -11.11
C LEU A 151 17.45 -73.51 -10.64
N SER A 152 16.29 -73.39 -11.30
CA SER A 152 15.10 -74.15 -10.97
C SER A 152 15.18 -75.59 -11.48
N HIS A 153 14.27 -76.45 -11.04
CA HIS A 153 14.15 -77.85 -11.48
C HIS A 153 15.39 -78.72 -11.20
N ALA A 154 16.08 -78.45 -10.10
CA ALA A 154 17.31 -79.17 -9.72
C ALA A 154 17.15 -80.70 -9.54
N ASP A 155 15.92 -81.22 -9.43
CA ASP A 155 15.64 -82.65 -9.35
C ASP A 155 15.78 -83.42 -10.67
N GLN A 156 15.83 -82.72 -11.79
CA GLN A 156 15.96 -83.34 -13.11
C GLN A 156 17.42 -83.59 -13.51
N VAL A 157 18.38 -83.06 -12.74
CA VAL A 157 19.80 -83.08 -13.08
C VAL A 157 20.63 -83.56 -11.89
N GLU A 158 21.60 -84.44 -12.14
CA GLU A 158 22.52 -84.92 -11.10
C GLU A 158 23.42 -83.81 -10.55
N GLU A 159 23.74 -83.86 -9.26
CA GLU A 159 24.49 -82.81 -8.54
C GLU A 159 25.84 -82.46 -9.17
N ALA A 160 26.56 -83.45 -9.72
CA ALA A 160 27.82 -83.23 -10.43
C ALA A 160 27.65 -82.37 -11.69
N THR A 161 26.50 -82.50 -12.37
CA THR A 161 26.15 -81.72 -13.57
C THR A 161 25.66 -80.33 -13.19
N ILE A 162 24.93 -80.19 -12.08
CA ILE A 162 24.53 -78.88 -11.52
C ILE A 162 25.75 -77.99 -11.30
N ASN A 163 26.82 -78.53 -10.69
CA ASN A 163 28.04 -77.76 -10.41
C ASN A 163 28.76 -77.35 -11.70
N LYS A 164 28.77 -78.21 -12.73
CA LYS A 164 29.32 -77.84 -14.05
C LYS A 164 28.53 -76.70 -14.68
N ILE A 165 27.19 -76.78 -14.66
CA ILE A 165 26.30 -75.74 -15.20
C ILE A 165 26.52 -74.40 -14.50
N LYS A 166 26.62 -74.39 -13.15
CA LYS A 166 26.95 -73.17 -12.39
C LYS A 166 28.24 -72.51 -12.87
N SER A 167 29.30 -73.29 -13.07
CA SER A 167 30.58 -72.75 -13.57
C SER A 167 30.50 -72.26 -15.01
N VAL A 168 29.73 -72.94 -15.88
CA VAL A 168 29.50 -72.49 -17.25
C VAL A 168 28.80 -71.13 -17.25
N ILE A 169 27.71 -70.98 -16.50
CA ILE A 169 26.96 -69.71 -16.43
C ILE A 169 27.81 -68.60 -15.82
N GLN A 170 28.60 -68.86 -14.79
CA GLN A 170 29.51 -67.83 -14.23
C GLN A 170 30.58 -67.39 -15.24
N ASN A 171 31.19 -68.32 -15.98
CA ASN A 171 32.15 -67.99 -17.04
C ASN A 171 31.49 -67.25 -18.21
N GLN A 172 30.25 -67.59 -18.53
CA GLN A 172 29.45 -66.89 -19.54
C GLN A 172 29.18 -65.45 -19.10
N CYS A 173 28.79 -65.26 -17.83
CA CYS A 173 28.57 -63.93 -17.26
C CYS A 173 29.85 -63.10 -17.25
N GLU A 174 30.99 -63.67 -16.82
CA GLU A 174 32.27 -62.96 -16.84
C GLU A 174 32.63 -62.43 -18.24
N LYS A 175 32.37 -63.22 -19.29
CA LYS A 175 32.69 -62.86 -20.67
C LYS A 175 31.74 -61.82 -21.28
N ILE A 176 30.45 -61.90 -20.95
CA ILE A 176 29.41 -61.05 -21.58
C ILE A 176 29.20 -59.77 -20.78
N PHE A 177 29.30 -59.86 -19.46
CA PHE A 177 28.87 -58.83 -18.51
C PHE A 177 30.03 -58.24 -17.70
N GLU A 178 31.25 -58.76 -17.87
CA GLU A 178 32.44 -58.37 -17.09
C GLU A 178 32.25 -58.54 -15.58
N GLY A 179 31.46 -59.53 -15.18
CA GLY A 179 31.23 -59.86 -13.77
C GLY A 179 30.47 -61.16 -13.55
N GLN A 180 30.32 -61.54 -12.28
CA GLN A 180 29.65 -62.77 -11.86
C GLN A 180 28.51 -62.49 -10.88
N PHE A 181 27.46 -63.32 -10.92
CA PHE A 181 26.41 -63.29 -9.90
C PHE A 181 27.01 -63.54 -8.51
N ALA A 182 26.69 -62.66 -7.56
CA ALA A 182 27.15 -62.80 -6.18
C ALA A 182 26.59 -64.06 -5.50
N HIS A 183 25.38 -64.48 -5.90
CA HIS A 183 24.73 -65.70 -5.40
C HIS A 183 24.15 -66.52 -6.55
N ILE A 184 24.54 -67.79 -6.61
CA ILE A 184 23.98 -68.80 -7.52
C ILE A 184 23.55 -70.03 -6.73
N ILE A 185 22.26 -70.40 -6.82
CA ILE A 185 21.70 -71.51 -6.04
C ILE A 185 20.74 -72.35 -6.89
N SER A 186 20.86 -73.68 -6.78
CA SER A 186 19.96 -74.61 -7.44
C SER A 186 18.86 -75.05 -6.48
N VAL A 187 17.61 -75.06 -6.92
CA VAL A 187 16.45 -75.34 -6.07
C VAL A 187 15.47 -76.32 -6.72
N ASN A 188 14.82 -77.12 -5.89
CA ASN A 188 13.67 -77.93 -6.29
C ASN A 188 12.41 -77.44 -5.56
N SER A 189 11.69 -76.51 -6.20
CA SER A 189 10.48 -75.90 -5.64
C SER A 189 9.32 -76.90 -5.45
N ILE A 190 9.16 -77.85 -6.37
CA ILE A 190 8.06 -78.84 -6.31
C ILE A 190 8.34 -79.86 -5.20
N GLY A 191 9.56 -80.37 -5.14
CA GLY A 191 10.01 -81.29 -4.10
C GLY A 191 9.97 -80.67 -2.70
N TYR A 192 10.28 -79.37 -2.58
CA TYR A 192 10.11 -78.63 -1.33
C TYR A 192 8.65 -78.58 -0.89
N LEU A 193 7.74 -78.12 -1.76
CA LEU A 193 6.31 -78.03 -1.43
C LEU A 193 5.71 -79.38 -1.04
N ARG A 194 6.10 -80.45 -1.76
CA ARG A 194 5.73 -81.83 -1.39
C ARG A 194 6.34 -82.26 -0.07
N GLY A 195 7.59 -81.89 0.20
CA GLY A 195 8.26 -82.16 1.47
C GLY A 195 7.58 -81.47 2.65
N VAL A 196 7.11 -80.25 2.46
CA VAL A 196 6.34 -79.49 3.46
C VAL A 196 4.95 -80.10 3.66
N SER A 197 4.23 -80.44 2.60
CA SER A 197 2.87 -80.99 2.71
C SER A 197 2.83 -82.43 3.23
N GLU A 198 3.84 -83.25 2.91
CA GLU A 198 3.96 -84.65 3.34
C GLU A 198 4.86 -84.83 4.58
N GLU A 199 5.31 -83.73 5.20
CA GLU A 199 6.21 -83.71 6.37
C GLU A 199 7.55 -84.47 6.18
N LYS A 200 8.01 -84.59 4.94
CA LYS A 200 9.26 -85.29 4.58
C LYS A 200 10.47 -84.34 4.68
N GLN A 201 11.08 -84.30 5.86
CA GLN A 201 12.25 -83.46 6.16
C GLN A 201 13.42 -83.64 5.19
N LEU A 202 13.63 -84.86 4.65
CA LEU A 202 14.68 -85.11 3.68
C LEU A 202 14.46 -84.32 2.38
N LEU A 203 13.22 -84.30 1.86
CA LEU A 203 12.86 -83.56 0.65
C LEU A 203 12.99 -82.04 0.85
N VAL A 204 12.60 -81.56 2.03
CA VAL A 204 12.76 -80.16 2.42
C VAL A 204 14.25 -79.78 2.40
N LYS A 205 15.12 -80.61 2.99
CA LYS A 205 16.56 -80.36 3.07
C LYS A 205 17.25 -80.42 1.70
N THR A 206 16.96 -81.43 0.89
CA THR A 206 17.61 -81.61 -0.43
C THR A 206 17.13 -80.63 -1.50
N SER A 207 16.04 -79.91 -1.25
CA SER A 207 15.48 -78.94 -2.19
C SER A 207 16.23 -77.60 -2.27
N ASN A 208 17.11 -77.31 -1.30
CA ASN A 208 17.83 -76.04 -1.12
C ASN A 208 16.97 -74.76 -0.96
N VAL A 209 15.64 -74.86 -0.86
CA VAL A 209 14.77 -73.68 -0.70
C VAL A 209 14.99 -72.97 0.63
N LEU A 210 15.31 -73.71 1.71
CA LEU A 210 15.66 -73.09 3.01
C LEU A 210 16.93 -72.23 2.92
N CYS A 211 17.94 -72.71 2.20
CA CYS A 211 19.17 -71.96 1.96
C CYS A 211 18.89 -70.68 1.15
N LEU A 212 18.00 -70.75 0.14
CA LEU A 212 17.56 -69.56 -0.58
C LEU A 212 16.85 -68.55 0.34
N LYS A 213 15.97 -69.01 1.24
CA LYS A 213 15.30 -68.12 2.23
C LYS A 213 16.32 -67.39 3.12
N GLU A 214 17.37 -68.07 3.57
CA GLU A 214 18.44 -67.45 4.37
C GLU A 214 19.24 -66.39 3.57
N ILE A 215 19.58 -66.68 2.32
CA ILE A 215 20.26 -65.74 1.42
C ILE A 215 19.37 -64.50 1.21
N LEU A 216 18.07 -64.69 0.96
CA LEU A 216 17.13 -63.58 0.76
C LEU A 216 17.05 -62.67 1.99
N ILE A 217 16.94 -63.24 3.20
CA ILE A 217 16.91 -62.46 4.44
C ILE A 217 18.20 -61.65 4.60
N LYS A 218 19.37 -62.24 4.31
CA LYS A 218 20.66 -61.52 4.37
C LYS A 218 20.72 -60.39 3.35
N GLU A 219 20.30 -60.62 2.11
CA GLU A 219 20.31 -59.62 1.04
C GLU A 219 19.37 -58.45 1.31
N VAL A 220 18.17 -58.74 1.81
CA VAL A 220 17.16 -57.77 2.20
C VAL A 220 17.63 -56.87 3.35
N ASN A 221 18.41 -57.43 4.28
CA ASN A 221 18.94 -56.71 5.44
C ASN A 221 20.23 -55.92 5.19
N LYS A 222 20.79 -55.94 3.97
CA LYS A 222 21.96 -55.10 3.64
C LYS A 222 21.58 -53.62 3.60
N GLU A 223 22.31 -52.77 4.34
CA GLU A 223 22.09 -51.31 4.45
C GLU A 223 21.98 -50.59 3.08
N LYS A 224 22.70 -51.07 2.06
CA LYS A 224 22.70 -50.49 0.71
C LYS A 224 21.32 -50.50 0.04
N LYS A 225 20.43 -51.46 0.34
CA LYS A 225 19.15 -51.63 -0.39
C LYS A 225 18.02 -50.76 0.20
N GLN A 226 17.94 -50.63 1.52
CA GLN A 226 17.09 -49.63 2.20
C GLN A 226 17.46 -48.17 1.86
N THR A 227 18.66 -47.94 1.32
CA THR A 227 19.17 -46.60 0.97
C THR A 227 18.49 -46.02 -0.28
N TYR A 228 18.08 -46.83 -1.27
CA TYR A 228 17.47 -46.34 -2.51
C TYR A 228 16.07 -45.75 -2.31
N PHE A 229 15.23 -46.42 -1.53
CA PHE A 229 13.93 -45.90 -1.13
C PHE A 229 14.07 -44.56 -0.39
N LYS A 230 14.97 -44.52 0.60
CA LYS A 230 15.28 -43.29 1.36
C LYS A 230 15.77 -42.17 0.45
N GLN A 231 16.64 -42.46 -0.52
CA GLN A 231 17.15 -41.47 -1.49
C GLN A 231 16.07 -40.95 -2.45
N SER A 232 15.16 -41.80 -2.93
CA SER A 232 14.07 -41.40 -3.83
C SER A 232 13.06 -40.47 -3.13
N VAL A 233 12.68 -40.81 -1.90
CA VAL A 233 11.84 -39.95 -1.06
C VAL A 233 12.55 -38.64 -0.75
N LYS A 234 13.84 -38.70 -0.39
CA LYS A 234 14.69 -37.54 -0.08
C LYS A 234 14.68 -36.52 -1.23
N LYS A 235 14.97 -36.97 -2.45
CA LYS A 235 14.98 -36.12 -3.65
C LYS A 235 13.61 -35.49 -3.94
N SER A 236 12.54 -36.24 -3.68
CA SER A 236 11.17 -35.76 -3.84
C SER A 236 10.82 -34.68 -2.80
N LEU A 237 11.24 -34.84 -1.55
CA LEU A 237 11.07 -33.86 -0.49
C LEU A 237 11.86 -32.57 -0.76
N GLU A 238 13.11 -32.68 -1.23
CA GLU A 238 13.94 -31.52 -1.62
C GLU A 238 13.26 -30.68 -2.70
N LYS A 239 12.62 -31.33 -3.69
CA LYS A 239 11.84 -30.65 -4.72
C LYS A 239 10.65 -29.88 -4.15
N VAL A 240 9.92 -30.47 -3.20
CA VAL A 240 8.79 -29.80 -2.52
C VAL A 240 9.29 -28.61 -1.70
N MET A 241 10.37 -28.78 -0.94
CA MET A 241 10.99 -27.71 -0.16
C MET A 241 11.42 -26.53 -1.03
N GLY A 242 12.04 -26.78 -2.18
CA GLY A 242 12.42 -25.72 -3.12
C GLY A 242 11.21 -24.90 -3.58
N LYS A 243 10.09 -25.56 -3.88
CA LYS A 243 8.85 -24.89 -4.30
C LYS A 243 8.22 -24.07 -3.19
N VAL A 244 8.12 -24.63 -1.99
CA VAL A 244 7.62 -23.90 -0.81
C VAL A 244 8.48 -22.67 -0.53
N THR A 245 9.81 -22.78 -0.69
CA THR A 245 10.74 -21.66 -0.51
C THR A 245 10.49 -20.55 -1.53
N ILE A 246 10.29 -20.89 -2.81
CA ILE A 246 9.95 -19.92 -3.86
C ILE A 246 8.62 -19.22 -3.56
N GLU A 247 7.57 -19.98 -3.21
CA GLU A 247 6.26 -19.43 -2.83
C GLU A 247 6.34 -18.50 -1.61
N LEU A 248 7.12 -18.89 -0.59
CA LEU A 248 7.33 -18.10 0.61
C LEU A 248 8.06 -16.79 0.29
N GLN A 249 9.12 -16.85 -0.52
CA GLN A 249 9.85 -15.67 -0.93
C GLN A 249 8.97 -14.70 -1.72
N GLY A 250 8.22 -15.19 -2.72
CA GLY A 250 7.31 -14.35 -3.49
C GLY A 250 6.21 -13.71 -2.64
N ALA A 251 5.67 -14.43 -1.65
CA ALA A 251 4.70 -13.87 -0.71
C ALA A 251 5.32 -12.79 0.20
N GLN A 252 6.57 -12.97 0.63
CA GLN A 252 7.29 -11.98 1.44
C GLN A 252 7.64 -10.71 0.65
N GLU A 253 8.09 -10.86 -0.60
CA GLU A 253 8.34 -9.72 -1.50
C GLU A 253 7.07 -8.91 -1.72
N ARG A 254 5.94 -9.59 -2.01
CA ARG A 254 4.63 -8.94 -2.13
C ARG A 254 4.20 -8.23 -0.84
N LYS A 255 4.55 -8.75 0.35
CA LYS A 255 4.27 -8.08 1.62
C LYS A 255 5.04 -6.76 1.74
N VAL A 256 6.33 -6.75 1.39
CA VAL A 256 7.15 -5.53 1.41
C VAL A 256 6.58 -4.47 0.46
N GLU A 257 6.10 -4.87 -0.72
CA GLU A 257 5.42 -3.96 -1.65
C GLU A 257 4.13 -3.37 -1.04
N ILE A 258 3.29 -4.20 -0.41
CA ILE A 258 2.07 -3.75 0.27
C ILE A 258 2.40 -2.76 1.40
N ASP A 259 3.38 -3.07 2.25
CA ASP A 259 3.79 -2.19 3.34
C ASP A 259 4.29 -0.83 2.82
N SER A 260 5.01 -0.82 1.70
CA SER A 260 5.41 0.42 1.00
C SER A 260 4.19 1.23 0.55
N ILE A 261 3.19 0.59 -0.06
CA ILE A 261 1.93 1.24 -0.48
C ILE A 261 1.17 1.80 0.72
N VAL A 262 1.08 1.05 1.83
CA VAL A 262 0.42 1.50 3.08
C VAL A 262 1.10 2.77 3.63
N ASN A 263 2.43 2.80 3.66
CA ASN A 263 3.18 3.98 4.08
C ASN A 263 2.94 5.19 3.17
N GLN A 264 2.83 4.98 1.85
CA GLN A 264 2.47 6.04 0.89
C GLN A 264 1.05 6.57 1.15
N ILE A 265 0.07 5.69 1.40
CA ILE A 265 -1.30 6.09 1.78
C ILE A 265 -1.27 6.99 3.02
N TYR A 266 -0.53 6.60 4.06
CA TYR A 266 -0.42 7.40 5.28
C TYR A 266 0.17 8.80 5.03
N ALA A 267 1.23 8.88 4.21
CA ALA A 267 1.82 10.15 3.82
C ALA A 267 0.81 11.05 3.07
N MET A 268 0.02 10.48 2.16
CA MET A 268 -1.02 11.20 1.42
C MET A 268 -2.17 11.67 2.32
N GLU A 269 -2.60 10.85 3.29
CA GLU A 269 -3.62 11.26 4.26
C GLU A 269 -3.14 12.41 5.16
N LYS A 270 -1.85 12.43 5.51
CA LYS A 270 -1.23 13.55 6.25
C LYS A 270 -1.25 14.84 5.42
N VAL A 271 -0.79 14.78 4.17
CA VAL A 271 -0.81 15.93 3.24
C VAL A 271 -2.23 16.47 3.04
N LYS A 272 -3.22 15.59 2.87
CA LYS A 272 -4.63 15.99 2.76
C LYS A 272 -5.09 16.82 3.97
N LYS A 273 -4.73 16.39 5.19
CA LYS A 273 -5.07 17.13 6.42
C LYS A 273 -4.39 18.50 6.47
N GLU A 274 -3.12 18.57 6.05
CA GLU A 274 -2.36 19.81 6.00
C GLU A 274 -2.97 20.84 5.03
N ILE A 275 -3.34 20.40 3.82
CA ILE A 275 -4.05 21.23 2.83
C ILE A 275 -5.35 21.80 3.43
N ILE A 276 -6.18 20.95 4.04
CA ILE A 276 -7.45 21.39 4.64
C ILE A 276 -7.19 22.37 5.79
N GLY A 277 -6.16 22.13 6.61
CA GLY A 277 -5.80 23.01 7.72
C GLY A 277 -5.39 24.41 7.26
N LYS A 278 -4.49 24.48 6.27
CA LYS A 278 -4.04 25.76 5.68
C LYS A 278 -5.19 26.54 5.05
N VAL A 279 -6.02 25.89 4.26
CA VAL A 279 -7.20 26.52 3.64
C VAL A 279 -8.12 27.13 4.70
N LYS A 280 -8.44 26.38 5.76
CA LYS A 280 -9.30 26.88 6.85
C LYS A 280 -8.67 28.07 7.56
N TYR A 281 -7.38 28.01 7.85
CA TYR A 281 -6.67 29.10 8.51
C TYR A 281 -6.74 30.40 7.68
N THR A 282 -6.40 30.33 6.40
CA THR A 282 -6.44 31.50 5.50
C THR A 282 -7.86 32.05 5.37
N ILE A 283 -8.86 31.19 5.11
CA ILE A 283 -10.25 31.65 4.94
C ILE A 283 -10.77 32.34 6.20
N ASN A 284 -10.54 31.76 7.38
CA ASN A 284 -10.98 32.35 8.64
C ASN A 284 -10.32 33.71 8.88
N GLY A 285 -9.01 33.84 8.64
CA GLY A 285 -8.30 35.11 8.76
C GLY A 285 -8.86 36.19 7.85
N LEU A 286 -9.17 35.84 6.60
CA LEU A 286 -9.76 36.78 5.63
C LEU A 286 -11.22 37.12 5.94
N GLN A 287 -11.99 36.22 6.56
CA GLN A 287 -13.37 36.52 6.97
C GLN A 287 -13.44 37.51 8.15
N ASP A 288 -12.38 37.57 8.96
CA ASP A 288 -12.27 38.50 10.07
C ASP A 288 -11.75 39.90 9.66
N GLU A 289 -11.24 40.05 8.43
CA GLU A 289 -10.80 41.34 7.87
C GLU A 289 -11.96 42.34 7.77
N LYS A 290 -11.71 43.58 8.24
CA LYS A 290 -12.73 44.63 8.32
C LYS A 290 -12.12 45.99 8.03
N VAL A 291 -12.94 46.90 7.54
CA VAL A 291 -12.55 48.31 7.44
C VAL A 291 -12.40 48.87 8.84
N VAL A 292 -11.24 49.46 9.12
CA VAL A 292 -10.98 50.16 10.38
C VAL A 292 -11.50 51.59 10.22
N ARG A 293 -12.48 51.96 11.04
CA ARG A 293 -12.98 53.33 11.09
C ARG A 293 -11.90 54.26 11.63
N SER A 294 -11.76 55.43 11.03
CA SER A 294 -10.78 56.42 11.49
C SER A 294 -11.11 56.89 12.91
N ASN A 295 -10.10 57.04 13.77
CA ASN A 295 -10.31 57.72 15.05
C ASN A 295 -10.52 59.21 14.76
N PHE A 296 -11.77 59.68 14.88
CA PHE A 296 -12.11 61.09 14.75
C PHE A 296 -11.45 61.87 15.90
N LEU A 297 -10.21 62.31 15.67
CA LEU A 297 -9.51 63.19 16.60
C LEU A 297 -10.05 64.61 16.35
N THR A 298 -10.67 65.17 17.38
CA THR A 298 -11.14 66.57 17.51
C THR A 298 -10.10 67.71 17.27
N PRO A 299 -8.76 67.51 17.17
CA PRO A 299 -7.81 68.62 16.94
C PRO A 299 -7.92 69.31 15.58
N TYR A 300 -8.63 68.77 14.58
CA TYR A 300 -8.59 69.32 13.21
C TYR A 300 -9.18 70.74 13.07
N PHE A 301 -9.97 71.17 14.05
CA PHE A 301 -10.55 72.51 14.11
C PHE A 301 -9.89 73.40 15.19
N SER A 302 -8.66 73.09 15.61
CA SER A 302 -7.91 73.88 16.60
C SER A 302 -7.21 75.10 15.97
N TYR A 303 -7.98 76.07 15.51
CA TYR A 303 -7.46 77.40 15.20
C TYR A 303 -7.91 78.38 16.30
N GLU A 304 -6.95 79.14 16.85
CA GLU A 304 -7.20 80.28 17.74
C GLU A 304 -7.68 81.48 16.90
N ASP A 305 -9.00 81.61 16.74
CA ASP A 305 -9.62 82.78 16.08
C ASP A 305 -10.23 83.77 17.10
N SER A 306 -9.91 83.65 18.39
CA SER A 306 -10.37 84.61 19.41
C SER A 306 -9.54 85.90 19.35
N SER A 307 -9.99 86.92 18.62
CA SER A 307 -9.32 88.22 18.61
C SER A 307 -9.74 89.10 19.80
N TYR A 308 -9.22 88.73 20.96
CA TYR A 308 -8.61 89.57 22.00
C TYR A 308 -8.35 91.07 21.88
N CYS A 309 -8.39 91.76 20.72
CA CYS A 309 -7.30 92.73 20.49
C CYS A 309 -7.60 94.01 19.68
N LYS A 310 -8.85 94.48 19.52
CA LYS A 310 -9.10 95.77 18.84
C LYS A 310 -10.19 96.61 19.49
N ASN A 311 -9.78 97.74 20.07
CA ASN A 311 -10.66 98.79 20.60
C ASN A 311 -11.36 99.55 19.45
N TYR A 312 -12.67 99.35 19.29
CA TYR A 312 -13.50 100.08 18.32
C TYR A 312 -14.13 101.33 18.92
N ASP A 313 -14.40 102.33 18.08
CA ASP A 313 -15.00 103.63 18.43
C ASP A 313 -16.53 103.59 18.62
N SER A 314 -17.19 102.50 18.23
CA SER A 314 -18.62 102.30 18.46
C SER A 314 -19.01 100.83 18.66
N LYS A 315 -20.06 100.61 19.45
CA LYS A 315 -20.68 99.29 19.64
C LYS A 315 -21.18 98.67 18.33
N TYR A 316 -21.66 99.50 17.42
CA TYR A 316 -22.09 99.07 16.08
C TYR A 316 -20.92 98.51 15.27
N ARG A 317 -19.79 99.24 15.22
CA ARG A 317 -18.58 98.79 14.51
C ARG A 317 -18.00 97.53 15.12
N ALA A 318 -17.99 97.40 16.44
CA ALA A 318 -17.58 96.16 17.12
C ALA A 318 -18.46 94.96 16.70
N LYS A 319 -19.79 95.14 16.61
CA LYS A 319 -20.72 94.09 16.11
C LYS A 319 -20.45 93.72 14.65
N GLU A 320 -20.25 94.70 13.79
CA GLU A 320 -19.99 94.46 12.36
C GLU A 320 -18.70 93.66 12.16
N GLU A 321 -17.64 93.99 12.92
CA GLU A 321 -16.36 93.31 12.84
C GLU A 321 -16.42 91.90 13.47
N ALA A 322 -17.18 91.71 14.55
CA ALA A 322 -17.50 90.39 15.10
C ALA A 322 -18.23 89.51 14.07
N GLN A 323 -19.19 90.09 13.32
CA GLN A 323 -19.87 89.40 12.23
C GLN A 323 -18.91 88.98 11.11
N LYS A 324 -18.04 89.89 10.63
CA LYS A 324 -17.02 89.57 9.62
C LYS A 324 -16.06 88.48 10.08
N ALA A 325 -15.67 88.49 11.36
CA ALA A 325 -14.83 87.46 11.94
C ALA A 325 -15.54 86.10 11.96
N CYS A 326 -16.82 86.06 12.34
CA CYS A 326 -17.63 84.86 12.28
C CYS A 326 -17.83 84.34 10.84
N GLU A 327 -18.04 85.23 9.85
CA GLU A 327 -18.12 84.87 8.43
C GLU A 327 -16.80 84.25 7.94
N LYS A 328 -15.66 84.81 8.35
CA LYS A 328 -14.33 84.24 8.07
C LYS A 328 -14.17 82.86 8.72
N ALA A 329 -14.62 82.67 9.95
CA ALA A 329 -14.57 81.39 10.64
C ALA A 329 -15.42 80.33 9.90
N ILE A 330 -16.62 80.68 9.43
CA ILE A 330 -17.47 79.80 8.60
C ILE A 330 -16.75 79.40 7.32
N LYS A 331 -16.11 80.35 6.62
CA LYS A 331 -15.34 80.07 5.41
C LYS A 331 -14.19 79.09 5.66
N ASN A 332 -13.44 79.31 6.74
CA ASN A 332 -12.32 78.44 7.11
C ASN A 332 -12.82 77.04 7.49
N ALA A 333 -13.89 76.96 8.30
CA ALA A 333 -14.49 75.71 8.72
C ALA A 333 -15.03 74.89 7.55
N ALA A 334 -15.71 75.52 6.59
CA ALA A 334 -16.18 74.86 5.37
C ALA A 334 -15.03 74.29 4.53
N SER A 335 -13.92 75.02 4.40
CA SER A 335 -12.73 74.55 3.68
C SER A 335 -12.08 73.36 4.39
N ALA A 336 -11.88 73.48 5.71
CA ALA A 336 -11.28 72.43 6.52
C ALA A 336 -12.14 71.15 6.55
N ALA A 337 -13.46 71.30 6.69
CA ALA A 337 -14.41 70.19 6.64
C ALA A 337 -14.37 69.47 5.30
N ARG A 338 -14.37 70.20 4.18
CA ARG A 338 -14.24 69.62 2.83
C ARG A 338 -12.95 68.82 2.67
N GLU A 339 -11.82 69.43 3.01
CA GLU A 339 -10.50 68.78 2.91
C GLU A 339 -10.45 67.50 3.75
N ARG A 340 -10.92 67.57 5.00
CA ARG A 340 -10.94 66.43 5.90
C ARG A 340 -11.87 65.32 5.39
N ALA A 341 -13.07 65.66 4.96
CA ALA A 341 -14.04 64.71 4.41
C ALA A 341 -13.49 64.01 3.15
N LEU A 342 -12.85 64.75 2.24
CA LEU A 342 -12.22 64.17 1.05
C LEU A 342 -11.07 63.23 1.41
N GLY A 343 -10.24 63.59 2.39
CA GLY A 343 -9.17 62.72 2.89
C GLY A 343 -9.71 61.41 3.46
N LEU A 344 -10.77 61.47 4.28
CA LEU A 344 -11.43 60.29 4.85
C LEU A 344 -12.02 59.37 3.77
N VAL A 345 -12.71 59.95 2.78
CA VAL A 345 -13.24 59.15 1.66
C VAL A 345 -12.11 58.47 0.88
N ALA A 346 -11.00 59.17 0.65
CA ALA A 346 -9.84 58.60 -0.04
C ALA A 346 -9.20 57.45 0.76
N ASP A 347 -9.07 57.59 2.08
CA ASP A 347 -8.57 56.54 2.97
C ASP A 347 -9.44 55.27 2.91
N TYR A 348 -10.77 55.44 2.87
CA TYR A 348 -11.69 54.31 2.70
C TYR A 348 -11.65 53.73 1.28
N GLN A 349 -11.60 54.56 0.23
CA GLN A 349 -11.46 54.08 -1.16
C GLN A 349 -10.21 53.22 -1.37
N ASN A 350 -9.13 53.50 -0.64
CA ASN A 350 -7.91 52.67 -0.66
C ASN A 350 -8.13 51.22 -0.18
N TYR A 351 -9.22 50.90 0.53
CA TYR A 351 -9.53 49.51 0.87
C TYR A 351 -9.95 48.70 -0.37
N ILE A 352 -10.69 49.33 -1.29
CA ILE A 352 -11.32 48.69 -2.45
C ILE A 352 -10.59 48.98 -3.77
N ALA A 353 -9.59 49.87 -3.76
CA ALA A 353 -8.78 50.19 -4.91
C ALA A 353 -7.99 48.95 -5.41
N PRO A 354 -7.80 48.76 -6.74
CA PRO A 354 -7.13 47.58 -7.29
C PRO A 354 -5.71 47.33 -6.76
N ASP A 355 -4.99 48.38 -6.39
CA ASP A 355 -3.65 48.38 -5.79
C ASP A 355 -3.66 48.61 -4.26
N GLY A 356 -4.85 48.76 -3.69
CA GLY A 356 -5.08 48.99 -2.27
C GLY A 356 -5.16 47.71 -1.42
N LYS A 357 -5.85 47.76 -0.28
CA LYS A 357 -5.89 46.63 0.67
C LYS A 357 -6.55 45.37 0.12
N ILE A 358 -7.51 45.49 -0.81
CA ILE A 358 -8.12 44.34 -1.44
C ILE A 358 -7.12 43.53 -2.29
N ASN A 359 -6.04 44.14 -2.76
CA ASN A 359 -4.96 43.43 -3.43
C ASN A 359 -4.18 42.53 -2.46
N SER A 360 -3.98 42.97 -1.22
CA SER A 360 -3.33 42.14 -0.18
C SER A 360 -4.10 40.84 0.07
N VAL A 361 -5.44 40.91 0.08
CA VAL A 361 -6.31 39.72 0.16
C VAL A 361 -6.07 38.77 -1.02
N LYS A 362 -6.01 39.30 -2.25
CA LYS A 362 -5.69 38.47 -3.44
C LYS A 362 -4.32 37.79 -3.29
N MET A 363 -3.31 38.55 -2.88
CA MET A 363 -1.95 38.04 -2.73
C MET A 363 -1.86 36.94 -1.67
N GLU A 364 -2.62 37.05 -0.57
CA GLU A 364 -2.69 36.01 0.45
C GLU A 364 -3.32 34.72 -0.07
N LEU A 365 -4.41 34.82 -0.85
CA LEU A 365 -5.01 33.66 -1.51
C LEU A 365 -4.08 33.03 -2.55
N TYR A 366 -3.40 33.84 -3.37
CA TYR A 366 -2.41 33.36 -4.34
C TYR A 366 -1.24 32.65 -3.65
N LYS A 367 -0.72 33.24 -2.57
CA LYS A 367 0.34 32.64 -1.77
C LYS A 367 -0.11 31.30 -1.21
N THR A 368 -1.27 31.26 -0.57
CA THR A 368 -1.86 30.01 -0.04
C THR A 368 -2.01 28.98 -1.15
N TYR A 369 -2.55 29.36 -2.31
CA TYR A 369 -2.73 28.47 -3.45
C TYR A 369 -1.42 27.83 -3.93
N ASN A 370 -0.35 28.63 -4.02
CA ASN A 370 0.97 28.13 -4.41
C ASN A 370 1.55 27.20 -3.33
N GLU A 371 1.39 27.51 -2.05
CA GLU A 371 1.77 26.58 -0.98
C GLU A 371 1.02 25.25 -1.07
N LEU A 372 -0.28 25.27 -1.39
CA LEU A 372 -1.05 24.04 -1.61
C LEU A 372 -0.48 23.20 -2.75
N LYS A 373 -0.05 23.84 -3.86
CA LYS A 373 0.61 23.14 -4.97
C LYS A 373 1.90 22.47 -4.51
N GLU A 374 2.76 23.18 -3.79
CA GLU A 374 4.02 22.63 -3.29
C GLU A 374 3.80 21.41 -2.38
N ILE A 375 2.86 21.51 -1.42
CA ILE A 375 2.51 20.40 -0.52
C ILE A 375 1.92 19.23 -1.32
N TYR A 376 1.07 19.52 -2.32
CA TYR A 376 0.50 18.50 -3.17
C TYR A 376 1.56 17.78 -4.03
N TYR A 377 2.55 18.50 -4.57
CA TYR A 377 3.64 17.92 -5.34
C TYR A 377 4.56 17.01 -4.51
N SER A 378 4.58 17.15 -3.19
CA SER A 378 5.35 16.27 -2.31
C SER A 378 4.87 14.81 -2.37
N VAL A 379 3.61 14.59 -2.75
CA VAL A 379 3.01 13.25 -2.86
C VAL A 379 2.62 12.88 -4.30
N ILE A 380 2.34 13.86 -5.17
CA ILE A 380 1.94 13.62 -6.56
C ILE A 380 2.86 14.42 -7.49
N LYS A 381 3.94 13.79 -7.97
CA LYS A 381 5.01 14.46 -8.74
C LYS A 381 4.62 14.88 -10.17
N ASN A 382 3.70 14.17 -10.81
CA ASN A 382 3.34 14.37 -12.23
C ASN A 382 1.87 14.76 -12.40
N ALA A 383 1.39 15.72 -11.62
CA ALA A 383 0.00 16.16 -11.74
C ALA A 383 -0.21 17.02 -12.99
N ALA A 384 -0.89 16.46 -13.98
CA ALA A 384 -1.44 17.22 -15.09
C ALA A 384 -2.70 17.97 -14.66
N ASN A 385 -2.96 19.11 -15.31
CA ASN A 385 -4.23 19.85 -15.23
C ASN A 385 -4.57 20.42 -13.84
N ILE A 386 -3.57 20.91 -13.09
CA ILE A 386 -3.88 21.72 -11.90
C ILE A 386 -4.62 22.98 -12.38
N PRO A 387 -5.81 23.28 -11.86
CA PRO A 387 -6.57 24.44 -12.28
C PRO A 387 -5.80 25.74 -12.00
N VAL A 388 -6.07 26.77 -12.80
CA VAL A 388 -5.50 28.11 -12.55
C VAL A 388 -6.44 28.84 -11.58
N LEU A 389 -5.87 29.46 -10.56
CA LEU A 389 -6.63 30.38 -9.72
C LEU A 389 -6.65 31.76 -10.39
N GLU A 390 -7.82 32.19 -10.82
CA GLU A 390 -8.03 33.53 -11.37
C GLU A 390 -8.93 34.31 -10.41
N LEU A 391 -8.39 35.37 -9.79
CA LEU A 391 -9.12 36.21 -8.85
C LEU A 391 -9.57 37.50 -9.54
N SER A 392 -10.79 37.48 -10.05
CA SER A 392 -11.41 38.62 -10.74
C SER A 392 -12.65 39.08 -9.99
N LEU A 393 -12.93 40.39 -10.00
CA LEU A 393 -14.14 40.90 -9.37
C LEU A 393 -15.33 40.61 -10.28
N LYS A 394 -16.35 39.92 -9.77
CA LYS A 394 -17.59 39.71 -10.52
C LYS A 394 -18.35 41.02 -10.71
N LYS A 395 -19.06 41.11 -11.84
CA LYS A 395 -20.08 42.13 -12.05
C LYS A 395 -21.37 41.64 -11.41
N ASP A 396 -21.81 42.36 -10.39
CA ASP A 396 -23.03 42.07 -9.64
C ASP A 396 -23.77 43.39 -9.40
N GLY A 397 -25.11 43.35 -9.46
CA GLY A 397 -25.94 44.54 -9.31
C GLY A 397 -25.79 45.21 -7.93
N GLU A 398 -25.53 44.43 -6.88
CA GLU A 398 -25.27 44.92 -5.54
C GLU A 398 -23.89 45.59 -5.44
N ILE A 399 -22.86 44.99 -6.05
CA ILE A 399 -21.52 45.58 -6.13
C ILE A 399 -21.55 46.93 -6.86
N ASP A 400 -22.28 47.03 -7.97
CA ASP A 400 -22.38 48.27 -8.74
C ASP A 400 -23.20 49.35 -8.01
N ARG A 401 -24.20 48.95 -7.22
CA ARG A 401 -24.90 49.85 -6.30
C ARG A 401 -23.94 50.41 -5.24
N LEU A 402 -23.17 49.55 -4.57
CA LEU A 402 -22.24 49.96 -3.51
C LEU A 402 -21.15 50.89 -4.05
N LYS A 403 -20.60 50.60 -5.24
CA LYS A 403 -19.68 51.53 -5.93
C LYS A 403 -20.31 52.90 -6.15
N SER A 404 -21.57 52.95 -6.55
CA SER A 404 -22.32 54.20 -6.70
C SER A 404 -22.50 54.93 -5.37
N GLY A 405 -22.66 54.20 -4.27
CA GLY A 405 -22.68 54.74 -2.91
C GLY A 405 -21.35 55.39 -2.53
N VAL A 406 -20.21 54.75 -2.81
CA VAL A 406 -18.88 55.34 -2.59
C VAL A 406 -18.68 56.63 -3.39
N GLU A 407 -19.11 56.67 -4.65
CA GLU A 407 -19.05 57.88 -5.48
C GLU A 407 -19.95 59.01 -4.92
N GLU A 408 -21.11 58.67 -4.35
CA GLU A 408 -21.96 59.63 -3.65
C GLU A 408 -21.29 60.18 -2.38
N ALA A 409 -20.57 59.34 -1.62
CA ALA A 409 -19.80 59.81 -0.46
C ALA A 409 -18.75 60.86 -0.86
N TYR A 410 -18.01 60.60 -1.94
CA TYR A 410 -17.06 61.54 -2.51
C TYR A 410 -17.75 62.85 -2.97
N ARG A 411 -18.92 62.75 -3.60
CA ARG A 411 -19.72 63.91 -4.02
C ARG A 411 -20.13 64.76 -2.82
N ARG A 412 -20.65 64.14 -1.75
CA ARG A 412 -21.03 64.83 -0.51
C ARG A 412 -19.85 65.56 0.12
N ALA A 413 -18.69 64.92 0.20
CA ALA A 413 -17.46 65.55 0.67
C ALA A 413 -17.10 66.78 -0.16
N LYS A 414 -17.11 66.65 -1.50
CA LYS A 414 -16.68 67.69 -2.45
C LYS A 414 -17.56 68.93 -2.41
N ILE A 415 -18.86 68.79 -2.16
CA ILE A 415 -19.80 69.91 -2.18
C ILE A 415 -19.85 70.71 -0.88
N ILE A 416 -19.24 70.27 0.23
CA ILE A 416 -19.23 71.02 1.51
C ILE A 416 -18.78 72.46 1.27
N ARG A 417 -19.62 73.43 1.63
CA ARG A 417 -19.43 74.85 1.31
C ARG A 417 -20.12 75.75 2.33
N GLN A 418 -19.83 77.05 2.28
CA GLN A 418 -20.26 78.02 3.30
C GLN A 418 -21.78 78.09 3.49
N ASP A 419 -22.57 77.93 2.43
CA ASP A 419 -24.04 77.98 2.50
C ASP A 419 -24.69 76.75 3.16
N PHE A 420 -23.91 75.74 3.53
CA PHE A 420 -24.40 74.65 4.37
C PHE A 420 -24.35 74.99 5.86
N PHE A 421 -23.66 76.08 6.23
CA PHE A 421 -23.62 76.59 7.60
C PHE A 421 -24.74 77.60 7.81
N HIS A 422 -25.15 77.80 9.07
CA HIS A 422 -26.03 78.91 9.40
C HIS A 422 -25.33 80.27 9.16
N SER A 423 -26.13 81.33 9.02
CA SER A 423 -25.58 82.67 8.87
C SER A 423 -24.72 83.08 10.08
N ALA A 424 -23.72 83.93 9.89
CA ALA A 424 -22.91 84.47 11.00
C ALA A 424 -23.77 85.13 12.09
N LYS A 425 -24.83 85.85 11.68
CA LYS A 425 -25.80 86.42 12.62
C LYS A 425 -26.45 85.34 13.50
N HIS A 426 -26.82 84.20 12.91
CA HIS A 426 -27.42 83.10 13.66
C HIS A 426 -26.46 82.59 14.74
N TYR A 427 -25.22 82.24 14.38
CA TYR A 427 -24.24 81.77 15.37
C TYR A 427 -23.97 82.78 16.48
N LEU A 428 -23.89 84.07 16.17
CA LEU A 428 -23.61 85.13 17.15
C LEU A 428 -24.75 85.39 18.15
N THR A 429 -26.01 85.07 17.76
CA THR A 429 -27.18 85.42 18.58
C THR A 429 -27.95 84.21 19.11
N ASN A 430 -27.58 82.99 18.71
CA ASN A 430 -28.31 81.78 19.10
C ASN A 430 -28.26 81.54 20.62
N TYR A 431 -27.10 81.78 21.24
CA TYR A 431 -26.90 81.69 22.68
C TYR A 431 -26.24 82.95 23.24
N SER A 432 -26.54 83.28 24.50
CA SER A 432 -25.96 84.47 25.16
C SER A 432 -24.43 84.41 25.30
N SER A 433 -23.85 83.21 25.28
CA SER A 433 -22.40 82.98 25.34
C SER A 433 -21.66 83.27 24.03
N ASN A 434 -22.38 83.49 22.92
CA ASN A 434 -21.78 83.43 21.59
C ASN A 434 -21.24 84.77 21.09
N MET A 435 -21.67 85.89 21.68
CA MET A 435 -21.10 87.20 21.40
C MET A 435 -21.19 88.10 22.63
N TRP A 436 -20.02 88.49 23.12
CA TRP A 436 -19.87 89.49 24.17
C TRP A 436 -19.30 90.77 23.58
N ILE A 437 -19.81 91.92 24.03
CA ILE A 437 -19.23 93.22 23.71
C ILE A 437 -18.85 93.87 25.03
N GLU A 438 -17.56 94.00 25.25
CA GLU A 438 -17.00 94.68 26.42
C GLU A 438 -16.87 96.17 26.12
N GLU A 439 -17.39 97.01 27.01
CA GLU A 439 -17.26 98.46 26.94
C GLU A 439 -16.22 98.91 27.97
N SER A 440 -15.21 99.64 27.50
CA SER A 440 -14.13 100.20 28.31
C SER A 440 -13.89 101.66 27.92
N THR A 441 -13.06 102.38 28.67
CA THR A 441 -12.65 103.74 28.33
C THR A 441 -11.16 103.78 28.00
N THR A 442 -10.80 104.58 26.99
CA THR A 442 -9.41 104.79 26.58
C THR A 442 -9.13 106.27 26.40
N TYR A 443 -7.91 106.69 26.73
CA TYR A 443 -7.49 108.08 26.63
C TYR A 443 -6.95 108.36 25.23
N LYS A 444 -7.64 109.21 24.45
CA LYS A 444 -7.23 109.53 23.07
C LYS A 444 -7.21 111.03 22.80
N GLU A 445 -6.28 111.42 21.93
CA GLU A 445 -6.21 112.77 21.38
C GLU A 445 -7.35 112.97 20.37
N VAL A 446 -8.24 113.93 20.64
CA VAL A 446 -9.38 114.25 19.80
C VAL A 446 -9.24 115.66 19.23
N LYS A 447 -9.62 115.83 17.96
CA LYS A 447 -9.56 117.12 17.27
C LYS A 447 -10.70 118.02 17.73
N GLY A 448 -10.37 119.18 18.27
CA GLY A 448 -11.33 120.19 18.69
C GLY A 448 -11.96 120.90 17.49
N ILE A 449 -13.17 121.43 17.68
CA ILE A 449 -13.99 122.08 16.65
C ILE A 449 -13.28 123.29 16.01
N PHE A 450 -12.24 123.84 16.66
CA PHE A 450 -11.44 124.98 16.21
C PHE A 450 -10.00 124.60 15.82
N GLY A 451 -9.73 123.34 15.49
CA GLY A 451 -8.45 122.91 14.91
C GLY A 451 -7.32 122.56 15.89
N GLY A 452 -7.46 122.86 17.19
CA GLY A 452 -6.54 122.39 18.25
C GLY A 452 -6.87 120.99 18.78
N THR A 453 -5.89 120.24 19.27
CA THR A 453 -6.11 118.91 19.85
C THR A 453 -6.28 118.96 21.37
N LYS A 454 -7.13 118.06 21.91
CA LYS A 454 -7.34 117.86 23.36
C LYS A 454 -7.43 116.36 23.65
N TYR A 455 -6.94 115.93 24.80
CA TYR A 455 -7.10 114.55 25.24
C TYR A 455 -8.42 114.36 26.01
N LYS A 456 -9.14 113.27 25.76
CA LYS A 456 -10.37 112.90 26.46
C LYS A 456 -10.47 111.38 26.64
N ASP A 457 -11.18 110.98 27.69
CA ASP A 457 -11.70 109.63 27.82
C ASP A 457 -12.76 109.40 26.75
N VAL A 458 -12.58 108.35 25.95
CA VAL A 458 -13.55 107.91 24.95
C VAL A 458 -13.89 106.45 25.19
N ASN A 459 -15.18 106.12 25.07
CA ASN A 459 -15.61 104.72 25.14
C ASN A 459 -14.99 103.95 23.97
N CYS A 460 -14.45 102.78 24.26
CA CYS A 460 -14.06 101.80 23.29
C CYS A 460 -14.75 100.46 23.55
N TYR A 461 -14.98 99.74 22.47
CA TYR A 461 -15.72 98.49 22.49
C TYR A 461 -14.83 97.37 21.95
N ASN A 462 -14.77 96.25 22.67
CA ASN A 462 -14.13 95.01 22.24
C ASN A 462 -15.19 93.93 22.06
N TRP A 463 -14.88 92.87 21.31
CA TRP A 463 -15.78 91.74 21.12
C TRP A 463 -15.10 90.40 21.40
N GLU A 464 -15.87 89.44 21.88
CA GLU A 464 -15.49 88.03 22.01
C GLU A 464 -16.59 87.15 21.41
N ILE A 465 -16.22 86.23 20.50
CA ILE A 465 -17.16 85.34 19.79
C ILE A 465 -16.78 83.86 19.92
N LYS A 466 -16.03 83.48 20.96
CA LYS A 466 -15.52 82.11 21.11
C LYS A 466 -16.64 81.05 21.04
N GLY A 467 -17.76 81.28 21.72
CA GLY A 467 -18.91 80.38 21.66
C GLY A 467 -19.48 80.19 20.26
N ALA A 468 -19.60 81.28 19.47
CA ALA A 468 -20.04 81.18 18.08
C ALA A 468 -19.04 80.40 17.20
N ILE A 469 -17.74 80.58 17.42
CA ILE A 469 -16.70 79.83 16.71
C ILE A 469 -16.77 78.35 17.07
N ASP A 470 -16.97 78.02 18.35
CA ASP A 470 -17.10 76.63 18.80
C ASP A 470 -18.35 75.95 18.20
N ASP A 471 -19.48 76.66 18.09
CA ASP A 471 -20.67 76.17 17.38
C ASP A 471 -20.42 75.93 15.88
N VAL A 472 -19.71 76.86 15.20
CA VAL A 472 -19.30 76.68 13.79
C VAL A 472 -18.42 75.43 13.63
N LYS A 473 -17.48 75.20 14.56
CA LYS A 473 -16.62 74.02 14.56
C LYS A 473 -17.42 72.73 14.81
N SER A 474 -18.41 72.77 15.70
CA SER A 474 -19.30 71.62 15.94
C SER A 474 -20.10 71.25 14.70
N HIS A 475 -20.69 72.23 14.02
CA HIS A 475 -21.45 71.98 12.79
C HIS A 475 -20.54 71.46 11.66
N ALA A 476 -19.32 72.01 11.53
CA ALA A 476 -18.33 71.48 10.59
C ALA A 476 -17.96 70.02 10.88
N LYS A 477 -17.83 69.67 12.16
CA LYS A 477 -17.58 68.30 12.61
C LYS A 477 -18.72 67.36 12.24
N GLU A 478 -19.96 67.72 12.52
CA GLU A 478 -21.15 66.92 12.19
C GLU A 478 -21.21 66.61 10.69
N MET A 479 -20.96 67.59 9.83
CA MET A 479 -20.89 67.38 8.37
C MET A 479 -19.84 66.35 7.95
N VAL A 480 -18.67 66.38 8.58
CA VAL A 480 -17.60 65.42 8.29
C VAL A 480 -17.96 64.03 8.80
N GLU A 481 -18.56 63.93 10.00
CA GLU A 481 -19.01 62.66 10.58
C GLU A 481 -20.09 62.00 9.72
N ASP A 482 -21.05 62.76 9.19
CA ASP A 482 -22.09 62.25 8.29
C ASP A 482 -21.50 61.65 7.00
N VAL A 483 -20.51 62.35 6.41
CA VAL A 483 -19.80 61.84 5.23
C VAL A 483 -18.96 60.62 5.57
N GLU A 484 -18.27 60.62 6.71
CA GLU A 484 -17.44 59.52 7.15
C GLU A 484 -18.26 58.24 7.38
N ILE A 485 -19.38 58.33 8.11
CA ILE A 485 -20.26 57.19 8.40
C ILE A 485 -20.79 56.60 7.09
N TYR A 486 -21.29 57.46 6.20
CA TYR A 486 -21.80 57.01 4.91
C TYR A 486 -20.71 56.36 4.04
N ALA A 487 -19.51 56.94 3.98
CA ALA A 487 -18.38 56.36 3.24
C ALA A 487 -17.94 55.02 3.84
N TYR A 488 -17.86 54.94 5.17
CA TYR A 488 -17.49 53.74 5.90
C TYR A 488 -18.45 52.59 5.61
N ASP A 489 -19.75 52.81 5.73
CA ASP A 489 -20.77 51.76 5.54
C ASP A 489 -20.72 51.20 4.11
N GLU A 490 -20.70 52.07 3.10
CA GLU A 490 -20.65 51.66 1.69
C GLU A 490 -19.35 50.90 1.35
N VAL A 491 -18.19 51.40 1.81
CA VAL A 491 -16.90 50.74 1.56
C VAL A 491 -16.78 49.44 2.34
N ASN A 492 -17.24 49.38 3.59
CA ASN A 492 -17.14 48.19 4.42
C ASN A 492 -17.97 47.03 3.86
N GLU A 493 -19.19 47.29 3.41
CA GLU A 493 -20.00 46.27 2.73
C GLU A 493 -19.38 45.86 1.39
N LEU A 494 -18.91 46.81 0.58
CA LEU A 494 -18.24 46.49 -0.69
C LEU A 494 -16.97 45.65 -0.49
N TYR A 495 -16.17 45.97 0.53
CA TYR A 495 -14.96 45.24 0.88
C TYR A 495 -15.26 43.80 1.29
N LYS A 496 -16.30 43.58 2.10
CA LYS A 496 -16.78 42.23 2.46
C LYS A 496 -17.26 41.45 1.24
N CYS A 497 -18.03 42.08 0.34
CA CYS A 497 -18.48 41.44 -0.89
C CYS A 497 -17.30 40.98 -1.76
N TYR A 498 -16.26 41.81 -1.89
CA TYR A 498 -15.05 41.44 -2.64
C TYR A 498 -14.28 40.29 -1.99
N ILE A 499 -14.11 40.31 -0.67
CA ILE A 499 -13.48 39.20 0.07
C ILE A 499 -14.26 37.90 -0.15
N ALA A 500 -15.59 37.95 0.02
CA ALA A 500 -16.46 36.79 -0.16
C ALA A 500 -16.39 36.22 -1.59
N ASP A 501 -16.36 37.08 -2.62
CA ASP A 501 -16.22 36.66 -4.01
C ASP A 501 -14.87 35.97 -4.27
N PHE A 502 -13.77 36.51 -3.75
CA PHE A 502 -12.46 35.86 -3.90
C PHE A 502 -12.36 34.54 -3.13
N ILE A 503 -12.92 34.47 -1.92
CA ILE A 503 -13.00 33.22 -1.16
C ILE A 503 -13.82 32.19 -1.95
N SER A 504 -14.93 32.59 -2.60
CA SER A 504 -15.72 31.71 -3.47
C SER A 504 -14.89 31.18 -4.63
N GLN A 505 -14.18 32.04 -5.37
CA GLN A 505 -13.34 31.64 -6.49
C GLN A 505 -12.20 30.71 -6.05
N PHE A 506 -11.61 30.95 -4.88
CA PHE A 506 -10.64 30.04 -4.28
C PHE A 506 -11.26 28.68 -3.91
N ASN A 507 -12.47 28.69 -3.34
CA ASN A 507 -13.24 27.50 -2.97
C ASN A 507 -13.67 26.65 -4.17
N ASP A 508 -13.80 27.22 -5.36
CA ASP A 508 -14.08 26.47 -6.58
C ASP A 508 -12.88 25.64 -7.06
N VAL A 509 -11.67 26.06 -6.68
CA VAL A 509 -10.41 25.55 -7.27
C VAL A 509 -9.68 24.60 -6.31
N TYR A 510 -9.51 24.97 -5.03
CA TYR A 510 -8.72 24.15 -4.10
C TYR A 510 -9.26 22.71 -3.86
N PRO A 511 -10.58 22.41 -3.93
CA PRO A 511 -11.08 21.06 -3.72
C PRO A 511 -10.51 20.04 -4.71
N PHE A 512 -9.99 20.52 -5.85
CA PHE A 512 -9.24 19.71 -6.82
C PHE A 512 -8.14 18.88 -6.13
N PHE A 513 -7.30 19.50 -5.29
CA PHE A 513 -6.18 18.81 -4.65
C PHE A 513 -6.66 17.66 -3.76
N LYS A 514 -7.68 17.93 -2.93
CA LYS A 514 -8.29 16.93 -2.07
C LYS A 514 -8.88 15.77 -2.89
N LYS A 515 -9.61 16.07 -3.97
CA LYS A 515 -10.25 15.06 -4.82
C LYS A 515 -9.23 14.17 -5.51
N GLN A 516 -8.12 14.72 -6.00
CA GLN A 516 -7.05 13.94 -6.63
C GLN A 516 -6.34 13.03 -5.62
N ILE A 517 -6.03 13.54 -4.42
CA ILE A 517 -5.46 12.73 -3.33
C ILE A 517 -6.43 11.59 -2.95
N ASP A 518 -7.71 11.89 -2.76
CA ASP A 518 -8.73 10.89 -2.43
C ASP A 518 -8.83 9.80 -3.51
N HIS A 519 -8.74 10.18 -4.79
CA HIS A 519 -8.75 9.23 -5.90
C HIS A 519 -7.54 8.30 -5.89
N GLN A 520 -6.33 8.85 -5.71
CA GLN A 520 -5.09 8.07 -5.65
C GLN A 520 -5.07 7.12 -4.44
N ILE A 521 -5.50 7.60 -3.26
CA ILE A 521 -5.66 6.75 -2.08
C ILE A 521 -6.63 5.60 -2.36
N ALA A 522 -7.76 5.87 -3.01
CA ALA A 522 -8.73 4.82 -3.34
C ALA A 522 -8.17 3.78 -4.32
N GLN A 523 -7.36 4.20 -5.30
CA GLN A 523 -6.66 3.29 -6.21
C GLN A 523 -5.66 2.40 -5.46
N MET A 524 -4.83 2.99 -4.61
CA MET A 524 -3.85 2.24 -3.82
C MET A 524 -4.51 1.28 -2.82
N LYS A 525 -5.62 1.67 -2.18
CA LYS A 525 -6.36 0.80 -1.26
C LYS A 525 -6.87 -0.48 -1.93
N LYS A 526 -7.18 -0.46 -3.23
CA LYS A 526 -7.53 -1.67 -3.99
C LYS A 526 -6.40 -2.68 -4.08
N CYS A 527 -5.14 -2.26 -4.00
CA CYS A 527 -3.98 -3.16 -4.01
C CYS A 527 -3.70 -3.78 -2.64
N VAL A 528 -4.30 -3.25 -1.57
CA VAL A 528 -4.05 -3.61 -0.17
C VAL A 528 -5.17 -4.47 0.43
N THR A 529 -6.28 -4.69 -0.30
CA THR A 529 -7.51 -5.32 0.22
C THR A 529 -7.31 -6.70 0.86
N ASP A 530 -6.25 -7.42 0.50
CA ASP A 530 -6.02 -8.80 0.95
C ASP A 530 -4.76 -8.95 1.82
N SER A 531 -4.31 -7.86 2.47
CA SER A 531 -3.09 -7.88 3.31
C SER A 531 -3.17 -8.93 4.43
N GLU A 532 -4.32 -9.06 5.10
CA GLU A 532 -4.52 -10.07 6.16
C GLU A 532 -4.43 -11.51 5.61
N MET A 533 -5.00 -11.77 4.43
CA MET A 533 -4.91 -13.08 3.79
C MET A 533 -3.48 -13.42 3.38
N LEU A 534 -2.67 -12.41 3.00
CA LEU A 534 -1.26 -12.59 2.69
C LEU A 534 -0.44 -12.96 3.95
N GLU A 535 -0.75 -12.36 5.11
CA GLU A 535 -0.09 -12.72 6.37
C GLU A 535 -0.42 -14.16 6.80
N GLU A 536 -1.68 -14.58 6.67
CA GLU A 536 -2.08 -15.97 6.94
C GLU A 536 -1.35 -16.94 5.99
N ARG A 537 -1.22 -16.58 4.71
CA ARG A 537 -0.49 -17.38 3.71
C ARG A 537 0.99 -17.51 4.06
N ILE A 538 1.68 -16.42 4.40
CA ILE A 538 3.10 -16.44 4.81
C ILE A 538 3.28 -17.31 6.05
N THR A 539 2.41 -17.16 7.04
CA THR A 539 2.47 -17.94 8.29
C THR A 539 2.31 -19.44 8.01
N SER A 540 1.34 -19.80 7.17
CA SER A 540 1.09 -21.18 6.76
C SER A 540 2.26 -21.78 5.96
N LEU A 541 2.86 -21.01 5.04
CA LEU A 541 4.06 -21.44 4.30
C LEU A 541 5.28 -21.65 5.21
N LYS A 542 5.47 -20.83 6.25
CA LYS A 542 6.51 -21.05 7.27
C LYS A 542 6.30 -22.34 8.05
N ILE A 543 5.05 -22.66 8.39
CA ILE A 543 4.70 -23.94 9.05
C ILE A 543 5.05 -25.11 8.14
N ILE A 544 4.63 -25.07 6.86
CA ILE A 544 4.96 -26.11 5.87
C ILE A 544 6.48 -26.30 5.77
N ASN A 545 7.23 -25.21 5.63
CA ASN A 545 8.70 -25.27 5.48
C ASN A 545 9.37 -25.88 6.73
N ARG A 546 8.91 -25.49 7.93
CA ARG A 546 9.41 -26.04 9.19
C ARG A 546 9.11 -27.53 9.31
N GLU A 547 7.87 -27.95 9.04
CA GLU A 547 7.48 -29.34 9.15
C GLU A 547 8.22 -30.23 8.16
N LEU A 548 8.40 -29.78 6.90
CA LEU A 548 9.21 -30.50 5.90
C LEU A 548 10.65 -30.72 6.37
N GLY A 549 11.28 -29.72 6.99
CA GLY A 549 12.61 -29.86 7.58
C GLY A 549 12.68 -30.88 8.72
N CYS A 550 11.59 -31.07 9.46
CA CYS A 550 11.50 -32.09 10.52
C CYS A 550 11.13 -33.50 10.03
N VAL A 551 10.76 -33.69 8.76
CA VAL A 551 10.52 -35.04 8.19
C VAL A 551 11.84 -35.77 7.89
N TYR A 552 12.94 -35.01 7.78
CA TYR A 552 14.29 -35.47 7.47
C TYR A 552 15.05 -36.11 8.64
N ILE A 553 14.58 -35.89 9.88
CA ILE A 553 15.12 -36.45 11.12
C ILE A 553 14.15 -37.53 11.59
#